data_AF-A0A255SFG4-F1
#
_entry.id   AF-A0A255SFG4-F1
#
_cell.length_a   1.000
_cell.length_b   1.000
_cell.length_c   1.000
_cell.angle_alpha   90.00
_cell.angle_beta   90.00
_cell.angle_gamma   90.00
#
_symmetry.space_group_name_H-M   'P 1'
#
loop_
_entity.id
_entity.type
_entity.pdbx_description
1 polymer ?
#
loop_
_entity_poly.entity_id
_entity_poly.type
_entity_poly.pdbx_seq_one_letter_code
_entity_poly.pdbx_strand_id
1 'polypeptide(L)'
;MIITTTHSIQNHDIVKYLGVINANQVLGVNFFSDAIAGISDVFGGNSGTYRRNLDSLYEQVIALLKQKATSIGANAIIGIQIDFDEISGKGKSMFMITAVGTAVIVSETSSISSRYSNLRMLHELRTFVNEGLLSEEEYNREKEKIDNIVTNQVEIDTINENARKAQEEELKRVMEERVKARAEKIRNSKPLQNLTIEDIEAADVPPMENDDNTMLGIKELADQGLYAEACKFYMEQTGLDAKEAYEFVLDTCIND
;
A
#
# COMPACT_ATOMS: atom_id res chain seq x y z
N MET A 1 12.55 -0.85 10.66
CA MET A 1 13.29 -0.14 9.59
C MET A 1 12.31 0.17 8.48
N ILE A 2 12.18 1.45 8.12
CA ILE A 2 11.30 1.89 7.02
C ILE A 2 11.98 1.57 5.69
N ILE A 3 11.20 1.08 4.74
CA ILE A 3 11.66 0.62 3.43
C ILE A 3 10.64 1.09 2.42
N THR A 4 11.10 1.79 1.39
CA THR A 4 10.20 2.32 0.37
C THR A 4 10.83 2.33 -1.01
N THR A 5 9.98 2.20 -2.02
CA THR A 5 10.33 2.43 -3.43
C THR A 5 10.40 3.92 -3.76
N THR A 6 9.82 4.79 -2.93
CA THR A 6 9.89 6.25 -3.07
C THR A 6 11.25 6.80 -2.68
N HIS A 7 11.60 7.99 -3.19
CA HIS A 7 12.87 8.68 -2.87
C HIS A 7 12.81 9.51 -1.57
N SER A 8 11.65 9.58 -0.93
CA SER A 8 11.44 10.32 0.33
C SER A 8 10.41 9.59 1.21
N ILE A 9 10.45 9.90 2.51
CA ILE A 9 9.51 9.38 3.51
C ILE A 9 8.77 10.60 4.07
N GLN A 10 7.43 10.58 4.02
CA GLN A 10 6.63 11.69 4.54
C GLN A 10 6.83 11.84 6.06
N ASN A 11 6.82 13.08 6.55
CA ASN A 11 7.06 13.44 7.95
C ASN A 11 8.40 12.93 8.51
N HIS A 12 9.37 12.70 7.64
CA HIS A 12 10.72 12.28 8.01
C HIS A 12 11.75 13.02 7.16
N ASP A 13 12.70 13.66 7.82
CA ASP A 13 13.83 14.30 7.16
C ASP A 13 15.00 13.31 7.03
N ILE A 14 15.62 13.27 5.85
CA ILE A 14 16.84 12.50 5.62
C ILE A 14 18.02 13.26 6.22
N VAL A 15 18.54 12.75 7.34
CA VAL A 15 19.67 13.33 8.08
C VAL A 15 21.01 12.96 7.47
N LYS A 16 21.12 11.75 6.90
CA LYS A 16 22.37 11.25 6.32
C LYS A 16 22.14 10.19 5.26
N TYR A 17 22.89 10.29 4.15
CA TYR A 17 23.02 9.22 3.16
C TYR A 17 24.23 8.35 3.49
N LEU A 18 24.02 7.05 3.58
CA LEU A 18 25.06 6.06 3.90
C LEU A 18 25.55 5.29 2.66
N GLY A 19 25.01 5.64 1.50
CA GLY A 19 25.40 5.08 0.21
C GLY A 19 24.42 4.03 -0.32
N VAL A 20 24.74 3.54 -1.52
CA VAL A 20 23.95 2.51 -2.20
C VAL A 20 24.25 1.15 -1.59
N ILE A 21 23.20 0.37 -1.36
CA ILE A 21 23.26 -1.00 -0.89
C ILE A 21 22.58 -1.93 -1.88
N ASN A 22 23.02 -3.19 -1.89
CA ASN A 22 22.43 -4.25 -2.71
C ASN A 22 22.39 -5.57 -1.96
N ALA A 23 21.47 -6.43 -2.36
CA ALA A 23 21.35 -7.82 -1.92
C ALA A 23 20.93 -8.69 -3.11
N ASN A 24 21.61 -9.83 -3.28
CA ASN A 24 21.38 -10.73 -4.40
C ASN A 24 21.09 -12.13 -3.87
N GLN A 25 20.18 -12.85 -4.53
CA GLN A 25 19.91 -14.26 -4.27
C GLN A 25 19.78 -15.02 -5.59
N VAL A 26 20.35 -16.23 -5.64
CA VAL A 26 20.40 -17.06 -6.86
C VAL A 26 19.53 -18.30 -6.66
N LEU A 27 18.75 -18.61 -7.68
CA LEU A 27 17.78 -19.69 -7.73
C LEU A 27 18.20 -20.72 -8.77
N GLY A 28 18.21 -21.99 -8.36
CA GLY A 28 18.52 -23.11 -9.24
C GLY A 28 17.31 -23.61 -10.02
N VAL A 29 17.58 -24.28 -11.14
CA VAL A 29 16.60 -24.94 -12.03
C VAL A 29 15.53 -25.71 -11.26
N ASN A 30 15.91 -26.51 -10.26
CA ASN A 30 14.98 -27.35 -9.51
C ASN A 30 13.91 -26.54 -8.76
N PHE A 31 14.28 -25.39 -8.20
CA PHE A 31 13.34 -24.51 -7.49
C PHE A 31 12.27 -23.95 -8.44
N PHE A 32 12.67 -23.63 -9.68
CA PHE A 32 11.76 -23.08 -10.68
C PHE A 32 10.95 -24.17 -11.38
N SER A 33 11.53 -25.35 -11.63
CA SER A 33 10.81 -26.52 -12.15
C SER A 33 9.69 -26.95 -11.21
N ASP A 34 9.90 -26.94 -9.89
CA ASP A 34 8.84 -27.21 -8.91
C ASP A 34 7.75 -26.12 -8.90
N ALA A 35 8.13 -24.87 -9.19
CA ALA A 35 7.20 -23.74 -9.30
C ALA A 35 6.36 -23.79 -10.59
N ILE A 36 6.91 -24.32 -11.70
CA ILE A 36 6.21 -24.53 -12.98
C ILE A 36 5.40 -25.82 -12.98
N ALA A 37 5.89 -26.91 -12.37
CA ALA A 37 5.19 -28.19 -12.33
C ALA A 37 3.84 -28.10 -11.60
N GLY A 38 3.69 -27.15 -10.67
CA GLY A 38 2.41 -26.85 -10.03
C GLY A 38 1.41 -26.05 -10.87
N ILE A 39 1.79 -25.60 -12.08
CA ILE A 39 0.96 -24.81 -13.00
C ILE A 39 0.29 -25.69 -14.08
N SER A 40 0.86 -26.86 -14.42
CA SER A 40 0.34 -27.67 -15.52
C SER A 40 -1.04 -28.27 -15.27
N ASP A 41 -1.45 -28.40 -14.00
CA ASP A 41 -2.68 -29.11 -13.63
C ASP A 41 -3.90 -28.21 -13.41
N VAL A 42 -3.75 -26.88 -13.51
CA VAL A 42 -4.86 -25.94 -13.27
C VAL A 42 -4.81 -24.83 -14.32
N PHE A 43 -5.76 -24.86 -15.24
CA PHE A 43 -6.04 -23.77 -16.17
C PHE A 43 -6.09 -22.43 -15.42
N GLY A 44 -5.14 -21.53 -15.73
CA GLY A 44 -5.27 -20.09 -15.58
C GLY A 44 -5.20 -19.50 -14.16
N GLY A 45 -4.11 -18.80 -13.87
CA GLY A 45 -4.18 -17.53 -13.14
C GLY A 45 -3.51 -17.43 -11.78
N ASN A 46 -3.52 -18.48 -10.94
CA ASN A 46 -3.05 -18.33 -9.56
C ASN A 46 -2.61 -19.67 -8.93
N SER A 47 -1.53 -20.28 -9.43
CA SER A 47 -0.92 -21.42 -8.74
C SER A 47 -0.35 -20.93 -7.40
N GLY A 48 -1.10 -21.10 -6.31
CA GLY A 48 -0.72 -20.58 -4.99
C GLY A 48 0.68 -21.02 -4.52
N THR A 49 1.22 -22.10 -5.08
CA THR A 49 2.59 -22.57 -4.84
C THR A 49 3.65 -21.71 -5.54
N TYR A 50 3.41 -21.27 -6.78
CA TYR A 50 4.34 -20.36 -7.49
C TYR A 50 4.42 -19.00 -6.80
N ARG A 51 3.26 -18.44 -6.43
CA ARG A 51 3.17 -17.16 -5.71
C ARG A 51 3.87 -17.23 -4.36
N ARG A 52 3.58 -18.26 -3.53
CA ARG A 52 4.25 -18.47 -2.23
C ARG A 52 5.77 -18.56 -2.37
N ASN A 53 6.27 -19.22 -3.41
CA ASN A 53 7.70 -19.34 -3.66
C ASN A 53 8.31 -17.99 -4.04
N LEU A 54 7.66 -17.19 -4.89
CA LEU A 54 8.12 -15.83 -5.22
C LEU A 54 8.08 -14.91 -4.00
N ASP A 55 7.00 -14.89 -3.23
CA ASP A 55 6.87 -14.08 -2.03
C ASP A 55 7.99 -14.39 -1.03
N SER A 56 8.31 -15.68 -0.84
CA SER A 56 9.41 -16.10 0.00
C SER A 56 10.78 -15.56 -0.47
N LEU A 57 10.99 -15.40 -1.77
CA LEU A 57 12.22 -14.84 -2.32
C LEU A 57 12.31 -13.33 -2.11
N TYR A 58 11.20 -12.63 -2.30
CA TYR A 58 11.11 -11.21 -1.99
C TYR A 58 11.42 -10.95 -0.51
N GLU A 59 10.84 -11.75 0.39
CA GLU A 59 11.11 -11.64 1.82
C GLU A 59 12.58 -11.88 2.16
N GLN A 60 13.20 -12.91 1.57
CA GLN A 60 14.60 -13.25 1.78
C GLN A 60 15.55 -12.15 1.29
N VAL A 61 15.37 -11.65 0.05
CA VAL A 61 16.25 -10.60 -0.49
C VAL A 61 16.10 -9.28 0.28
N ILE A 62 14.88 -8.93 0.69
CA ILE A 62 14.64 -7.75 1.53
C ILE A 62 15.25 -7.92 2.92
N ALA A 63 15.22 -9.12 3.50
CA ALA A 63 15.87 -9.39 4.79
C ALA A 63 17.39 -9.21 4.71
N LEU A 64 18.03 -9.67 3.63
CA LEU A 64 19.46 -9.45 3.38
C LEU A 64 19.76 -7.96 3.20
N LEU A 65 18.92 -7.23 2.46
CA LEU A 65 19.08 -5.80 2.25
C LEU A 65 18.95 -5.01 3.56
N LYS A 66 17.96 -5.36 4.40
CA LYS A 66 17.77 -4.84 5.77
C LYS A 66 19.01 -5.07 6.62
N GLN A 67 19.52 -6.30 6.65
CA GLN A 67 20.69 -6.64 7.45
C GLN A 67 21.90 -5.80 7.05
N LYS A 68 22.13 -5.63 5.73
CA LYS A 68 23.19 -4.78 5.20
C LYS A 68 23.02 -3.32 5.60
N ALA A 69 21.81 -2.77 5.47
CA ALA A 69 21.47 -1.42 5.92
C ALA A 69 21.74 -1.23 7.41
N THR A 70 21.30 -2.17 8.26
CA THR A 70 21.55 -2.14 9.71
C THR A 70 23.04 -2.22 10.04
N SER A 71 23.81 -3.03 9.32
CA SER A 71 25.26 -3.19 9.55
C SER A 71 26.06 -1.89 9.33
N ILE A 72 25.55 -0.98 8.49
CA ILE A 72 26.15 0.33 8.23
C ILE A 72 25.48 1.47 9.02
N GLY A 73 24.59 1.13 9.96
CA GLY A 73 23.93 2.10 10.85
C GLY A 73 22.74 2.84 10.25
N ALA A 74 22.17 2.36 9.13
CA ALA A 74 20.96 2.93 8.56
C ALA A 74 19.73 2.56 9.38
N ASN A 75 18.75 3.47 9.41
CA ASN A 75 17.43 3.21 10.02
C ASN A 75 16.29 3.17 8.98
N ALA A 76 16.58 3.53 7.73
CA ALA A 76 15.67 3.40 6.60
C ALA A 76 16.40 3.12 5.27
N ILE A 77 15.65 2.62 4.29
CA ILE A 77 16.10 2.39 2.91
C ILE A 77 15.08 3.02 1.96
N ILE A 78 15.54 3.85 1.04
CA ILE A 78 14.70 4.55 0.04
C ILE A 78 15.08 4.15 -1.38
N GLY A 79 14.18 4.41 -2.33
CA GLY A 79 14.42 4.19 -3.76
C GLY A 79 14.73 2.74 -4.08
N ILE A 80 14.00 1.80 -3.47
CA ILE A 80 14.23 0.37 -3.73
C ILE A 80 13.72 -0.03 -5.10
N GLN A 81 14.57 -0.80 -5.79
CA GLN A 81 14.25 -1.52 -7.01
C GLN A 81 14.63 -2.99 -6.84
N ILE A 82 13.78 -3.88 -7.37
CA ILE A 82 14.00 -5.32 -7.37
C ILE A 82 13.88 -5.81 -8.80
N ASP A 83 14.94 -6.45 -9.29
CA ASP A 83 15.04 -6.97 -10.65
C ASP A 83 15.29 -8.49 -10.62
N PHE A 84 14.80 -9.18 -11.66
CA PHE A 84 15.00 -10.60 -11.88
C PHE A 84 15.77 -10.82 -13.18
N ASP A 85 16.95 -11.42 -13.08
CA ASP A 85 17.82 -11.72 -14.22
C ASP A 85 17.92 -13.23 -14.44
N GLU A 86 17.82 -13.67 -15.69
CA GLU A 86 18.16 -15.04 -16.03
C GLU A 86 19.67 -15.17 -16.29
N ILE A 87 20.30 -16.11 -15.59
CA ILE A 87 21.69 -16.52 -15.77
C ILE A 87 21.68 -17.94 -16.35
N SER A 88 21.74 -18.05 -17.67
CA SER A 88 21.76 -19.34 -18.37
C SER A 88 23.20 -19.76 -18.69
N GLY A 89 23.59 -20.99 -18.33
CA GLY A 89 24.93 -21.51 -18.61
C GLY A 89 25.01 -23.03 -18.59
N LYS A 90 25.69 -23.63 -19.59
CA LYS A 90 25.92 -25.08 -19.70
C LYS A 90 24.64 -25.94 -19.56
N GLY A 91 23.52 -25.48 -20.13
CA GLY A 91 22.23 -26.19 -20.09
C GLY A 91 21.48 -26.11 -18.77
N LYS A 92 21.91 -25.26 -17.83
CA LYS A 92 21.19 -24.94 -16.59
C LYS A 92 20.75 -23.48 -16.65
N SER A 93 19.47 -23.22 -16.41
CA SER A 93 18.91 -21.87 -16.23
C SER A 93 18.85 -21.56 -14.73
N MET A 94 19.49 -20.48 -14.31
CA MET A 94 19.39 -19.96 -12.94
C MET A 94 18.76 -18.58 -13.00
N PHE A 95 18.04 -18.20 -11.96
CA PHE A 95 17.51 -16.84 -11.83
C PHE A 95 18.20 -16.13 -10.69
N MET A 96 18.56 -14.87 -10.90
CA MET A 96 19.09 -14.00 -9.87
C MET A 96 18.06 -12.93 -9.55
N ILE A 97 17.68 -12.83 -8.29
CA ILE A 97 16.93 -11.70 -7.77
C ILE A 97 17.92 -10.71 -7.17
N THR A 98 17.83 -9.46 -7.59
CA THR A 98 18.70 -8.35 -7.17
C THR A 98 17.83 -7.27 -6.57
N ALA A 99 18.06 -6.90 -5.32
CA ALA A 99 17.45 -5.73 -4.68
C ALA A 99 18.51 -4.64 -4.47
N VAL A 100 18.22 -3.43 -4.93
CA VAL A 100 19.09 -2.25 -4.79
C VAL A 100 18.31 -1.13 -4.12
N GLY A 101 18.98 -0.34 -3.28
CA GLY A 101 18.39 0.86 -2.69
C GLY A 101 19.44 1.76 -2.04
N THR A 102 19.00 2.89 -1.49
CA THR A 102 19.86 3.83 -0.79
C THR A 102 19.63 3.76 0.71
N ALA A 103 20.68 3.44 1.47
CA ALA A 103 20.63 3.39 2.91
C ALA A 103 20.74 4.81 3.50
N VAL A 104 19.80 5.16 4.39
CA VAL A 104 19.72 6.50 4.97
C VAL A 104 19.47 6.47 6.48
N ILE A 105 19.80 7.57 7.14
CA ILE A 105 19.33 7.90 8.48
C ILE A 105 18.23 8.94 8.34
N VAL A 106 17.03 8.63 8.81
CA VAL A 106 15.90 9.56 8.88
C VAL A 106 15.53 9.91 10.32
N SER A 107 14.97 11.09 10.52
CA SER A 107 14.39 11.53 11.79
C SER A 107 12.95 11.99 11.58
N GLU A 108 12.06 11.64 12.49
CA GLU A 108 10.66 12.09 12.45
C GLU A 108 10.61 13.62 12.55
N THR A 109 9.99 14.24 11.54
CA THR A 109 9.69 15.66 11.47
C THR A 109 8.52 15.93 12.43
N SER A 110 8.80 15.90 13.73
CA SER A 110 7.78 16.16 14.75
C SER A 110 7.50 17.66 14.85
N SER A 111 6.32 18.07 14.39
CA SER A 111 5.79 19.43 14.58
C SER A 111 5.71 19.84 16.06
N ILE A 112 5.64 18.87 16.98
CA ILE A 112 5.65 19.09 18.43
C ILE A 112 7.06 19.42 18.97
N SER A 113 8.12 18.85 18.38
CA SER A 113 9.51 19.16 18.78
C SER A 113 9.89 20.60 18.45
N SER A 114 9.32 21.17 17.37
CA SER A 114 9.56 22.55 16.94
C SER A 114 9.25 23.61 18.02
N ARG A 115 8.22 23.44 18.85
CA ARG A 115 7.91 24.47 19.88
C ARG A 115 8.94 24.52 21.00
N TYR A 116 9.30 23.35 21.57
CA TYR A 116 10.26 23.29 22.67
C TYR A 116 11.71 23.43 22.19
N SER A 117 12.02 23.03 20.95
CA SER A 117 13.33 23.29 20.34
C SER A 117 13.52 24.79 20.06
N ASN A 118 12.50 25.49 19.55
CA ASN A 118 12.56 26.94 19.34
C ASN A 118 12.66 27.69 20.68
N LEU A 119 11.90 27.28 21.71
CA LEU A 119 12.03 27.84 23.06
C LEU A 119 13.42 27.60 23.65
N ARG A 120 14.00 26.41 23.42
CA ARG A 120 15.36 26.08 23.85
C ARG A 120 16.41 26.90 23.10
N MET A 121 16.27 27.07 21.79
CA MET A 121 17.17 27.91 21.00
C MET A 121 17.11 29.38 21.44
N LEU A 122 15.91 29.90 21.74
CA LEU A 122 15.73 31.24 22.31
C LEU A 122 16.37 31.36 23.70
N HIS A 123 16.23 30.34 24.55
CA HIS A 123 16.86 30.29 25.85
C HIS A 123 18.40 30.24 25.76
N GLU A 124 18.95 29.43 24.87
CA GLU A 124 20.40 29.34 24.60
C GLU A 124 20.94 30.66 24.04
N LEU A 125 20.25 31.28 23.08
CA LEU A 125 20.57 32.62 22.56
C LEU A 125 20.63 33.66 23.69
N ARG A 126 19.65 33.64 24.60
CA ARG A 126 19.66 34.55 25.76
C ARG A 126 20.81 34.27 26.72
N THR A 127 21.19 33.00 26.86
CA THR A 127 22.33 32.57 27.68
C THR A 127 23.64 33.13 27.11
N PHE A 128 23.84 33.06 25.79
CA PHE A 128 25.04 33.62 25.14
C PHE A 128 25.17 35.14 25.30
N VAL A 129 24.05 35.88 25.31
CA VAL A 129 24.07 37.33 25.63
C VAL A 129 24.52 37.56 27.07
N ASN A 130 23.98 36.79 28.02
CA ASN A 130 24.34 36.90 29.43
C ASN A 130 25.81 36.53 29.69
N GLU A 131 26.37 35.61 28.90
CA GLU A 131 27.78 35.21 28.94
C GLU A 131 28.70 36.16 28.16
N GLY A 132 28.15 37.20 27.52
CA GLY A 132 28.91 38.17 26.72
C GLY A 132 29.44 37.63 25.40
N LEU A 133 28.94 36.48 24.95
CA LEU A 133 29.32 35.83 23.69
C LEU A 133 28.56 36.39 22.48
N LEU A 134 27.48 37.15 22.73
CA LEU A 134 26.61 37.75 21.72
C LEU A 134 26.19 39.16 22.15
N SER A 135 26.18 40.10 21.21
CA SER A 135 25.61 41.44 21.43
C SER A 135 24.07 41.41 21.37
N GLU A 136 23.42 42.42 21.96
CA GLU A 136 21.95 42.56 21.88
C GLU A 136 21.45 42.77 20.43
N GLU A 137 22.26 43.37 19.55
CA GLU A 137 21.93 43.52 18.13
C GLU A 137 21.94 42.17 17.39
N GLU A 138 22.96 41.34 17.63
CA GLU A 138 23.05 40.00 17.04
C GLU A 138 21.97 39.07 17.59
N TYR A 139 21.66 39.17 18.89
CA TYR A 139 20.54 38.45 19.51
C TYR A 139 19.22 38.76 18.82
N ASN A 140 18.90 40.04 18.60
CA ASN A 140 17.64 40.43 17.96
C ASN A 140 17.55 39.93 16.52
N ARG A 141 18.66 39.94 15.78
CA ARG A 141 18.73 39.41 14.42
C ARG A 141 18.52 37.89 14.36
N GLU A 142 19.13 37.13 15.27
CA GLU A 142 18.94 35.67 15.31
C GLU A 142 17.55 35.29 15.84
N LYS A 143 17.02 36.05 16.81
CA LYS A 143 15.64 35.89 17.30
C LYS A 143 14.61 36.07 16.20
N GLU A 144 14.74 37.10 15.37
CA GLU A 144 13.80 37.37 14.27
C GLU A 144 13.74 36.21 13.24
N LYS A 145 14.89 35.56 12.97
CA LYS A 145 14.92 34.36 12.13
C LYS A 145 14.15 33.20 12.75
N ILE A 146 14.30 32.99 14.05
CA ILE A 146 13.59 31.92 14.78
C ILE A 146 12.09 32.19 14.82
N ASP A 147 11.67 33.44 15.07
CA ASP A 147 10.26 33.84 15.10
C ASP A 147 9.58 33.64 13.73
N ASN A 148 10.29 33.91 12.63
CA ASN A 148 9.79 33.67 11.27
C ASN A 148 9.61 32.18 10.96
N ILE A 149 10.51 31.32 11.45
CA ILE A 149 10.39 29.85 11.33
C ILE A 149 9.16 29.35 12.10
N VAL A 150 8.93 29.86 13.32
CA VAL A 150 7.78 29.49 14.15
C VAL A 150 6.46 29.87 13.46
N THR A 151 6.39 31.08 12.91
CA THR A 151 5.16 31.61 12.29
C THR A 151 4.77 30.81 11.05
N ASN A 152 5.74 30.51 10.18
CA ASN A 152 5.51 29.71 8.98
C ASN A 152 5.09 28.27 9.30
N GLN A 153 5.64 27.68 10.38
CA GLN A 153 5.28 26.31 10.77
C GLN A 153 3.83 26.21 11.26
N VAL A 154 3.33 27.20 12.01
CA VAL A 154 1.94 27.22 12.50
C VAL A 154 0.94 27.32 11.34
N GLU A 155 1.26 28.09 10.31
CA GLU A 155 0.42 28.20 9.11
C GLU A 155 0.38 26.86 8.34
N ILE A 156 1.53 26.21 8.15
CA ILE A 156 1.62 24.92 7.46
C ILE A 156 0.82 23.84 8.21
N ASP A 157 0.96 23.75 9.54
CA ASP A 157 0.25 22.76 10.34
C ASP A 157 -1.27 22.97 10.27
N THR A 158 -1.73 24.24 10.27
CA THR A 158 -3.14 24.58 10.14
C THR A 158 -3.70 24.23 8.74
N ILE A 159 -2.94 24.51 7.68
CA ILE A 159 -3.31 24.15 6.30
C ILE A 159 -3.44 22.63 6.16
N ASN A 160 -2.48 21.88 6.70
CA ASN A 160 -2.47 20.42 6.65
C ASN A 160 -3.65 19.82 7.43
N GLU A 161 -3.98 20.35 8.61
CA GLU A 161 -5.12 19.88 9.40
C GLU A 161 -6.46 20.15 8.70
N ASN A 162 -6.62 21.32 8.07
CA ASN A 162 -7.82 21.66 7.30
C ASN A 162 -7.95 20.80 6.04
N ALA A 163 -6.84 20.53 5.33
CA ALA A 163 -6.83 19.65 4.18
C ALA A 163 -7.23 18.21 4.57
N ARG A 164 -6.74 17.70 5.70
CA ARG A 164 -7.12 16.37 6.21
C ARG A 164 -8.60 16.29 6.56
N LYS A 165 -9.15 17.30 7.24
CA LYS A 165 -10.58 17.37 7.58
C LYS A 165 -11.44 17.42 6.32
N ALA A 166 -11.06 18.20 5.31
CA ALA A 166 -11.78 18.27 4.04
C ALA A 166 -11.78 16.91 3.31
N GLN A 167 -10.65 16.21 3.28
CA GLN A 167 -10.56 14.85 2.70
C GLN A 167 -11.41 13.83 3.47
N GLU A 168 -11.39 13.87 4.80
CA GLU A 168 -12.22 12.99 5.65
C GLU A 168 -13.72 13.24 5.41
N GLU A 169 -14.14 14.50 5.32
CA GLU A 169 -15.53 14.88 5.03
C GLU A 169 -15.97 14.46 3.62
N GLU A 170 -15.12 14.66 2.61
CA GLU A 170 -15.39 14.23 1.24
C GLU A 170 -15.51 12.71 1.14
N LEU A 171 -14.59 11.96 1.76
CA LEU A 171 -14.63 10.50 1.81
C LEU A 171 -15.93 10.02 2.49
N LYS A 172 -16.29 10.63 3.63
CA LYS A 172 -17.53 10.30 4.34
C LYS A 172 -18.75 10.55 3.47
N ARG A 173 -18.79 11.67 2.75
CA ARG A 173 -19.89 11.99 1.82
C ARG A 173 -20.00 10.97 0.69
N VAL A 174 -18.89 10.61 0.06
CA VAL A 174 -18.85 9.59 -1.00
C VAL A 174 -19.31 8.23 -0.48
N MET A 175 -18.86 7.83 0.72
CA MET A 175 -19.30 6.59 1.35
C MET A 175 -20.80 6.63 1.66
N GLU A 176 -21.33 7.72 2.20
CA GLU A 176 -22.76 7.89 2.48
C GLU A 176 -23.61 7.84 1.20
N GLU A 177 -23.17 8.48 0.11
CA GLU A 177 -23.83 8.43 -1.19
C GLU A 177 -23.84 6.99 -1.75
N ARG A 178 -22.71 6.26 -1.65
CA ARG A 178 -22.62 4.84 -2.04
C ARG A 178 -23.53 3.93 -1.22
N VAL A 179 -23.60 4.14 0.10
CA VAL A 179 -24.49 3.36 0.98
C VAL A 179 -25.95 3.59 0.63
N LYS A 180 -26.35 4.84 0.36
CA LYS A 180 -27.72 5.17 -0.08
C LYS A 180 -28.05 4.54 -1.43
N ALA A 181 -27.18 4.67 -2.41
CA ALA A 181 -27.35 4.06 -3.72
C ALA A 181 -27.49 2.53 -3.62
N ARG A 182 -26.66 1.88 -2.78
CA ARG A 182 -26.72 0.44 -2.53
C ARG A 182 -28.03 0.02 -1.86
N ALA A 183 -28.49 0.77 -0.86
CA ALA A 183 -29.77 0.49 -0.19
C ALA A 183 -30.99 0.65 -1.12
N GLU A 184 -30.94 1.60 -2.07
CA GLU A 184 -31.98 1.78 -3.08
C GLU A 184 -31.96 0.64 -4.12
N LYS A 185 -30.76 0.20 -4.53
CA LYS A 185 -30.57 -0.94 -5.42
C LYS A 185 -31.12 -2.24 -4.84
N ILE A 186 -30.81 -2.54 -3.57
CA ILE A 186 -31.35 -3.70 -2.83
C ILE A 186 -32.88 -3.63 -2.75
N ARG A 187 -33.45 -2.44 -2.55
CA ARG A 187 -34.92 -2.30 -2.47
C ARG A 187 -35.62 -2.61 -3.79
N ASN A 188 -34.96 -2.32 -4.91
CA ASN A 188 -35.49 -2.52 -6.26
C ASN A 188 -35.04 -3.83 -6.89
N SER A 189 -34.29 -4.69 -6.17
CA SER A 189 -33.77 -5.94 -6.70
C SER A 189 -34.90 -6.92 -7.00
N LYS A 190 -34.82 -7.57 -8.16
CA LYS A 190 -35.76 -8.62 -8.54
C LYS A 190 -35.41 -9.92 -7.81
N PRO A 191 -36.41 -10.70 -7.35
CA PRO A 191 -36.15 -12.04 -6.84
C PRO A 191 -35.56 -12.92 -7.96
N LEU A 192 -34.70 -13.88 -7.61
CA LEU A 192 -33.97 -14.72 -8.56
C LEU A 192 -34.89 -15.38 -9.61
N GLN A 193 -36.08 -15.83 -9.21
CA GLN A 193 -37.06 -16.47 -10.11
C GLN A 193 -37.58 -15.56 -11.24
N ASN A 194 -37.45 -14.24 -11.09
CA ASN A 194 -37.94 -13.24 -12.04
C ASN A 194 -36.79 -12.51 -12.77
N LEU A 195 -35.56 -13.01 -12.65
CA LEU A 195 -34.39 -12.42 -13.30
C LEU A 195 -34.37 -12.74 -14.79
N THR A 196 -34.04 -11.75 -15.63
CA THR A 196 -33.76 -11.98 -17.06
C THR A 196 -32.25 -11.99 -17.34
N ILE A 197 -31.85 -12.52 -18.50
CA ILE A 197 -30.45 -12.47 -18.96
C ILE A 197 -29.98 -11.01 -19.09
N GLU A 198 -30.82 -10.13 -19.61
CA GLU A 198 -30.52 -8.70 -19.73
C GLU A 198 -30.27 -8.04 -18.37
N ASP A 199 -31.02 -8.44 -17.32
CA ASP A 199 -30.80 -7.94 -15.96
C ASP A 199 -29.42 -8.35 -15.41
N ILE A 200 -28.97 -9.57 -15.71
CA ILE A 200 -27.66 -10.08 -15.31
C ILE A 200 -26.55 -9.33 -16.07
N GLU A 201 -26.68 -9.23 -17.39
CA GLU A 201 -25.64 -8.60 -18.23
C GLU A 201 -25.46 -7.11 -17.91
N ALA A 202 -26.55 -6.42 -17.58
CA ALA A 202 -26.55 -5.01 -17.20
C ALA A 202 -26.19 -4.76 -15.72
N ALA A 203 -26.02 -5.82 -14.91
CA ALA A 203 -25.67 -5.67 -13.51
C ALA A 203 -24.25 -5.11 -13.35
N ASP A 204 -24.10 -4.21 -12.39
CA ASP A 204 -22.83 -3.63 -11.98
C ASP A 204 -22.41 -4.26 -10.65
N VAL A 205 -21.30 -4.99 -10.67
CA VAL A 205 -20.78 -5.72 -9.51
C VAL A 205 -20.06 -4.74 -8.58
N PRO A 206 -20.47 -4.62 -7.30
CA PRO A 206 -19.79 -3.73 -6.38
C PRO A 206 -18.38 -4.27 -6.06
N PRO A 207 -17.40 -3.41 -5.77
CA PRO A 207 -16.08 -3.85 -5.30
C PRO A 207 -16.25 -4.70 -4.03
N MET A 208 -15.69 -5.92 -4.02
CA MET A 208 -15.80 -6.82 -2.88
C MET A 208 -14.50 -6.84 -2.07
N GLU A 209 -14.62 -7.06 -0.75
CA GLU A 209 -13.44 -7.22 0.11
C GLU A 209 -12.73 -8.56 -0.13
N ASN A 210 -13.46 -9.56 -0.61
CA ASN A 210 -13.00 -10.95 -0.78
C ASN A 210 -13.08 -11.41 -2.24
N ASP A 211 -12.61 -10.60 -3.20
CA ASP A 211 -12.60 -10.94 -4.64
C ASP A 211 -11.92 -12.29 -4.95
N ASP A 212 -10.98 -12.73 -4.11
CA ASP A 212 -10.24 -14.00 -4.24
C ASP A 212 -11.11 -15.25 -3.99
N ASN A 213 -12.29 -15.11 -3.36
CA ASN A 213 -13.18 -16.23 -3.05
C ASN A 213 -14.55 -16.05 -3.71
N THR A 214 -14.66 -16.52 -4.94
CA THR A 214 -15.86 -16.40 -5.77
C THR A 214 -17.12 -16.91 -5.07
N MET A 215 -17.03 -18.03 -4.34
CA MET A 215 -18.19 -18.59 -3.63
C MET A 215 -18.67 -17.72 -2.47
N LEU A 216 -17.73 -17.13 -1.73
CA LEU A 216 -18.06 -16.22 -0.63
C LEU A 216 -18.69 -14.93 -1.19
N GLY A 217 -18.16 -14.37 -2.28
CA GLY A 217 -18.71 -13.19 -2.94
C GLY A 217 -20.13 -13.43 -3.49
N ILE A 218 -20.39 -14.60 -4.09
CA ILE A 218 -21.74 -14.98 -4.55
C ILE A 218 -22.72 -15.04 -3.37
N LYS A 219 -22.35 -15.71 -2.27
CA LYS A 219 -23.21 -15.81 -1.07
C LYS A 219 -23.48 -14.44 -0.45
N GLU A 220 -22.45 -13.60 -0.32
CA GLU A 220 -22.59 -12.24 0.22
C GLU A 220 -23.56 -11.37 -0.59
N LEU A 221 -23.56 -11.48 -1.92
CA LEU A 221 -24.48 -10.76 -2.80
C LEU A 221 -25.89 -11.36 -2.77
N ALA A 222 -26.00 -12.68 -2.80
CA ALA A 222 -27.28 -13.40 -2.75
C ALA A 222 -28.03 -13.17 -1.43
N ASP A 223 -27.33 -13.15 -0.29
CA ASP A 223 -27.90 -12.84 1.03
C ASP A 223 -28.49 -11.42 1.10
N GLN A 224 -27.98 -10.50 0.28
CA GLN A 224 -28.49 -9.14 0.13
C GLN A 224 -29.63 -9.02 -0.89
N GLY A 225 -30.03 -10.12 -1.53
CA GLY A 225 -31.02 -10.13 -2.61
C GLY A 225 -30.50 -9.62 -3.96
N LEU A 226 -29.20 -9.38 -4.08
CA LEU A 226 -28.53 -8.88 -5.29
C LEU A 226 -28.15 -10.03 -6.24
N TYR A 227 -29.17 -10.77 -6.68
CA TYR A 227 -28.98 -11.99 -7.48
C TYR A 227 -28.39 -11.71 -8.86
N ALA A 228 -28.73 -10.58 -9.49
CA ALA A 228 -28.16 -10.21 -10.78
C ALA A 228 -26.66 -9.94 -10.71
N GLU A 229 -26.24 -9.24 -9.66
CA GLU A 229 -24.84 -8.99 -9.36
C GLU A 229 -24.10 -10.27 -8.97
N ALA A 230 -24.74 -11.18 -8.24
CA ALA A 230 -24.15 -12.49 -7.92
C ALA A 230 -23.87 -13.31 -9.19
N CYS A 231 -24.85 -13.37 -10.12
CA CYS A 231 -24.67 -14.01 -11.42
C CYS A 231 -23.58 -13.31 -12.24
N LYS A 232 -23.59 -11.97 -12.30
CA LYS A 232 -22.60 -11.19 -13.05
C LYS A 232 -21.19 -11.36 -12.51
N PHE A 233 -21.01 -11.35 -11.19
CA PHE A 233 -19.72 -11.60 -10.55
C PHE A 233 -19.20 -12.99 -10.91
N TYR A 234 -20.06 -14.01 -10.88
CA TYR A 234 -19.66 -15.35 -11.31
C TYR A 234 -19.27 -15.40 -12.80
N MET A 235 -20.03 -14.73 -13.69
CA MET A 235 -19.67 -14.60 -15.11
C MET A 235 -18.30 -13.96 -15.30
N GLU A 236 -18.01 -12.86 -14.59
CA GLU A 236 -16.75 -12.13 -14.71
C GLU A 236 -15.56 -12.95 -14.20
N GLN A 237 -15.74 -13.75 -13.16
CA GLN A 237 -14.67 -14.59 -12.59
C GLN A 237 -14.40 -15.86 -13.40
N THR A 238 -15.42 -16.42 -14.05
CA THR A 238 -15.33 -17.73 -14.74
C THR A 238 -15.32 -17.65 -16.27
N GLY A 239 -15.80 -16.55 -16.83
CA GLY A 239 -16.01 -16.36 -18.27
C GLY A 239 -17.20 -17.15 -18.86
N LEU A 240 -18.06 -17.73 -18.01
CA LEU A 240 -19.26 -18.46 -18.42
C LEU A 240 -20.39 -17.52 -18.87
N ASP A 241 -21.38 -18.08 -19.58
CA ASP A 241 -22.52 -17.30 -20.06
C ASP A 241 -23.53 -16.98 -18.94
N ALA A 242 -24.41 -16.01 -19.19
CA ALA A 242 -25.39 -15.55 -18.20
C ALA A 242 -26.37 -16.63 -17.75
N LYS A 243 -26.62 -17.63 -18.60
CA LYS A 243 -27.55 -18.72 -18.30
C LYS A 243 -26.89 -19.75 -17.38
N GLU A 244 -25.65 -20.12 -17.67
CA GLU A 244 -24.82 -20.99 -16.83
C GLU A 244 -24.60 -20.36 -15.45
N ALA A 245 -24.36 -19.05 -15.41
CA ALA A 245 -24.23 -18.32 -14.16
C ALA A 245 -25.53 -18.29 -13.35
N TYR A 246 -26.67 -18.10 -14.00
CA TYR A 246 -27.98 -18.17 -13.35
C TYR A 246 -28.24 -19.55 -12.75
N GLU A 247 -28.00 -20.63 -13.50
CA GLU A 247 -28.20 -22.00 -13.01
C GLU A 247 -27.29 -22.31 -11.81
N PHE A 248 -26.05 -21.84 -11.83
CA PHE A 248 -25.12 -22.01 -10.72
C PHE A 248 -25.57 -21.28 -9.44
N VAL A 249 -25.96 -20.02 -9.55
CA VAL A 249 -26.45 -19.22 -8.41
C VAL A 249 -27.76 -19.80 -7.87
N LEU A 250 -28.64 -20.29 -8.76
CA LEU A 250 -29.87 -20.98 -8.38
C LEU A 250 -29.59 -22.23 -7.53
N ASP A 251 -28.67 -23.09 -7.97
CA ASP A 251 -28.31 -24.31 -7.26
C ASP A 251 -27.64 -24.00 -5.91
N THR A 252 -26.70 -23.04 -5.92
CA THR A 252 -25.90 -22.67 -4.74
C THR A 252 -26.69 -21.97 -3.64
N CYS A 253 -27.72 -21.17 -4.00
CA CYS A 253 -28.40 -20.30 -3.05
C CYS A 253 -29.82 -20.77 -2.66
N ILE A 254 -30.43 -21.70 -3.42
CA ILE A 254 -31.79 -22.20 -3.12
C ILE A 254 -31.79 -23.67 -2.64
N ASN A 255 -30.84 -24.50 -3.07
CA ASN A 255 -30.83 -25.93 -2.74
C ASN A 255 -30.00 -26.30 -1.50
N ASP A 256 -29.40 -25.32 -0.82
CA ASP A 256 -28.77 -25.42 0.51
C ASP A 256 -29.74 -24.95 1.62
#